data_AF-A0A326GF71-F1
#
_entry.id   AF-A0A326GF71-F1
#
_cell.length_a   1.000
_cell.length_b   1.000
_cell.length_c   1.000
_cell.angle_alpha   90.00
_cell.angle_beta   90.00
_cell.angle_gamma   90.00
#
_symmetry.space_group_name_H-M   'P 1'
#
loop_
_entity.id
_entity.type
_entity.pdbx_description
1 polymer ?
#
loop_
_entity_poly.entity_id
_entity_poly.type
_entity_poly.pdbx_seq_one_letter_code
_entity_poly.pdbx_strand_id
1 'polypeptide(L)' 'MRKQCCEIMRINVERTCPDHPDRSDCPDCLVEYVAEYERYGILVHDGSSSMISINFCPWCGAVLEEGND' A
#
# COMPACT_ATOMS: atom_id res chain seq x y z
N MET A 1 0.68 -16.21 6.08
CA MET A 1 1.12 -15.99 4.69
C MET A 1 1.71 -14.59 4.60
N ARG A 2 2.85 -14.39 3.93
CA ARG A 2 3.37 -13.04 3.71
C ARG A 2 2.35 -12.31 2.85
N LYS A 3 1.71 -11.28 3.41
CA LYS A 3 0.69 -10.48 2.70
C LYS A 3 1.28 -9.83 1.44
N GLN A 4 2.61 -9.68 1.33
CA GLN A 4 3.25 -9.04 0.19
C GLN A 4 3.80 -10.08 -0.82
N CYS A 5 3.41 -9.93 -2.08
CA CYS A 5 3.70 -10.81 -3.20
C CYS A 5 5.14 -10.74 -3.73
N CYS A 6 5.88 -9.66 -3.44
CA CYS A 6 7.29 -9.50 -3.82
C CYS A 6 8.00 -8.55 -2.84
N GLU A 7 9.33 -8.54 -2.91
CA GLU A 7 10.16 -7.74 -2.00
C GLU A 7 9.93 -6.23 -2.17
N ILE A 8 9.71 -5.76 -3.40
CA ILE A 8 9.47 -4.33 -3.65
C ILE A 8 8.14 -3.89 -3.04
N MET A 9 7.10 -4.73 -3.15
CA MET A 9 5.81 -4.50 -2.48
C MET A 9 5.98 -4.39 -0.97
N ARG A 10 6.72 -5.34 -0.37
CA ARG A 10 7.01 -5.32 1.07
C ARG A 10 7.69 -4.02 1.50
N ILE A 11 8.76 -3.64 0.83
CA ILE A 11 9.54 -2.44 1.17
C ILE A 11 8.65 -1.18 1.13
N ASN A 12 7.77 -1.06 0.13
CA ASN A 12 6.89 0.11 0.02
C ASN A 12 5.77 0.11 1.07
N VAL A 13 5.16 -1.05 1.34
CA VAL A 13 4.14 -1.20 2.39
C VAL A 13 4.73 -0.99 3.78
N GLU A 14 6.01 -1.27 4.00
CA GLU A 14 6.67 -1.11 5.30
C GLU A 14 7.47 0.19 5.44
N ARG A 15 7.47 1.05 4.41
CA ARG A 15 8.24 2.29 4.41
C ARG A 15 7.83 3.21 5.57
N THR A 16 8.80 3.67 6.34
CA THR A 16 8.61 4.69 7.37
C THR A 16 9.46 5.91 7.03
N CYS A 17 9.03 7.09 7.46
CA CYS A 17 9.74 8.34 7.24
C CYS A 17 10.12 8.95 8.59
N PRO A 18 11.41 9.26 8.83
CA PRO A 18 11.82 9.95 10.06
C PRO A 18 11.22 11.35 10.19
N ASP A 19 10.93 12.01 9.06
CA ASP A 19 10.44 13.39 9.02
C ASP A 19 8.91 13.49 9.12
N HIS A 20 8.20 12.40 8.78
CA HIS A 20 6.73 12.35 8.75
C HIS A 20 6.24 11.16 9.60
N PRO A 21 5.69 11.42 10.80
CA PRO A 21 5.16 10.37 11.68
C PRO A 21 4.01 9.60 11.05
N ASP A 22 3.17 10.30 10.28
CA ASP A 22 2.10 9.71 9.49
C ASP A 22 2.60 9.41 8.07
N ARG A 23 2.30 8.21 7.57
CA ARG A 23 2.67 7.81 6.21
C ARG A 23 1.94 8.62 5.15
N SER A 24 0.70 9.04 5.42
CA SER A 24 -0.10 9.85 4.48
C SER A 24 0.51 11.24 4.24
N ASP A 25 1.33 11.74 5.17
CA ASP A 25 2.07 13.00 5.03
C ASP A 25 3.39 12.84 4.24
N CYS A 26 3.88 11.61 4.04
CA CYS A 26 5.16 11.37 3.37
C CYS A 26 4.95 11.12 1.87
N PRO A 27 5.46 11.98 0.95
CA PRO A 27 5.29 11.81 -0.49
C PRO A 27 6.00 10.57 -1.06
N ASP A 28 6.90 9.96 -0.28
CA ASP A 28 7.59 8.72 -0.64
C ASP A 28 6.84 7.45 -0.20
N CYS A 29 5.82 7.57 0.65
CA CYS A 29 4.97 6.47 1.07
C CYS A 29 3.86 6.25 0.05
N LEU A 30 4.09 5.35 -0.91
CA LEU A 30 3.19 5.20 -2.06
C LEU A 30 2.02 4.24 -1.85
N VAL A 31 2.23 3.16 -1.09
CA VAL A 31 1.25 2.07 -0.97
C VAL A 31 0.92 1.84 0.50
N GLU A 32 -0.36 1.66 0.78
CA GLU A 32 -0.89 1.33 2.10
C GLU A 32 -1.60 -0.02 2.06
N TYR A 33 -1.56 -0.75 3.17
CA TYR A 33 -2.35 -1.96 3.36
C TYR A 33 -3.37 -1.72 4.46
N VAL A 34 -4.66 -1.75 4.11
CA VAL A 34 -5.75 -1.53 5.07
C VAL A 34 -6.23 -2.89 5.58
N ALA A 35 -5.83 -3.24 6.80
CA ALA A 35 -6.12 -4.53 7.40
C ALA A 35 -7.63 -4.79 7.60
N GLU A 36 -8.43 -3.75 7.82
CA GLU A 36 -9.89 -3.86 8.00
C GLU A 36 -10.59 -4.42 6.75
N TYR A 37 -10.10 -4.06 5.56
CA TYR A 37 -10.68 -4.48 4.27
C TYR A 37 -9.82 -5.50 3.53
N GLU A 38 -8.68 -5.87 4.11
CA GLU A 38 -7.63 -6.69 3.49
C GLU A 38 -7.18 -6.23 2.10
N ARG A 39 -7.20 -4.91 1.87
CA ARG A 39 -6.90 -4.30 0.56
C ARG A 39 -5.59 -3.54 0.56
N TYR A 40 -5.01 -3.47 -0.63
CA TYR A 40 -3.93 -2.55 -0.95
C TYR A 40 -4.47 -1.34 -1.69
N GLY A 41 -3.87 -0.18 -1.42
CA GLY A 41 -4.16 1.02 -2.18
C GLY A 41 -2.94 1.92 -2.35
N ILE A 42 -3.03 2.80 -3.34
CA ILE A 42 -2.08 3.88 -3.55
C ILE A 42 -2.54 5.06 -2.70
N LEU A 43 -1.67 5.56 -1.85
CA LEU A 43 -1.93 6.74 -1.03
C LEU A 43 -2.09 7.98 -1.94
N VAL A 44 -3.11 8.78 -1.65
CA VAL A 44 -3.37 10.05 -2.34
C VAL A 44 -2.90 11.19 -1.42
N HIS A 45 -1.84 11.88 -1.82
CA HIS A 45 -1.27 12.99 -1.04
C HIS A 45 -1.95 14.33 -1.40
N ASP A 46 -3.27 14.41 -1.21
CA ASP A 46 -4.07 15.62 -1.44
C ASP A 46 -4.33 16.44 -0.15
N GLY A 47 -3.66 16.07 0.95
CA GLY A 47 -3.90 16.62 2.28
C GLY A 47 -4.99 15.90 3.08
N SER A 48 -5.50 14.76 2.58
CA SER A 48 -6.38 13.85 3.30
C SER A 48 -5.78 12.44 3.39
N SER A 49 -6.31 11.61 4.29
CA SER A 49 -5.94 10.19 4.42
C SER A 49 -6.71 9.31 3.42
N SER A 50 -6.61 9.64 2.12
CA SER A 50 -7.31 8.94 1.04
C SER A 50 -6.40 7.93 0.32
N MET A 51 -7.00 6.88 -0.24
CA MET A 51 -6.29 5.92 -1.10
C MET A 51 -7.15 5.44 -2.26
N ILE A 52 -6.49 5.03 -3.36
CA ILE A 52 -7.13 4.33 -4.48
C ILE A 52 -6.77 2.84 -4.38
N SER A 53 -7.78 1.96 -4.28
CA SER A 53 -7.56 0.51 -4.19
C SER A 53 -6.90 -0.04 -5.46
N ILE A 54 -6.01 -1.02 -5.30
CA ILE A 54 -5.30 -1.71 -6.40
C ILE A 54 -5.45 -3.23 -6.27
N ASN A 55 -5.69 -3.89 -7.40
CA ASN A 55 -5.90 -5.35 -7.45
C ASN A 55 -4.64 -6.12 -7.87
N PHE A 56 -3.64 -5.42 -8.41
CA PHE A 56 -2.39 -6.01 -8.90
C PHE A 56 -1.20 -5.25 -8.35
N CYS A 57 -0.14 -5.99 -8.04
CA CYS A 57 1.13 -5.43 -7.61
C CYS A 57 1.73 -4.55 -8.73
N PRO A 58 2.04 -3.27 -8.46
CA PRO A 58 2.64 -2.38 -9.47
C PRO A 58 4.02 -2.85 -9.94
N TRP A 59 4.66 -3.75 -9.19
CA TRP A 59 6.04 -4.17 -9.42
C TRP A 59 6.17 -5.56 -10.05
N CYS A 60 5.38 -6.55 -9.62
CA CYS A 60 5.48 -7.91 -10.16
C CYS A 60 4.22 -8.39 -10.88
N GLY A 61 3.14 -7.59 -10.90
CA GLY A 61 1.89 -7.94 -11.55
C GLY A 61 1.09 -9.06 -10.88
N ALA A 62 1.52 -9.55 -9.71
CA ALA A 62 0.76 -10.54 -8.95
C ALA A 62 -0.59 -9.95 -8.52
N VAL A 63 -1.62 -10.79 -8.55
CA VAL A 63 -2.93 -10.46 -7.97
C VAL A 63 -2.75 -10.27 -6.46
N LEU A 64 -3.27 -9.16 -5.93
CA LEU A 64 -3.16 -8.80 -4.51
C LEU A 64 -4.37 -9.24 -3.68
N GLU A 65 -5.45 -9.64 -4.35
CA GLU A 65 -6.61 -10.27 -3.75
C GLU A 65 -6.66 -11.76 -4.11
N GLU A 66 -6.95 -12.62 -3.13
CA GLU A 66 -7.77 -13.82 -3.34
C GLU A 66 -9.10 -13.55 -2.62
N GLY A 67 -9.97 -12.75 -3.22
CA GLY A 67 -11.30 -12.44 -2.67
C GLY A 67 -12.36 -12.75 -3.73
N ASN A 68 -13.16 -13.80 -3.48
CA ASN A 68 -14.23 -14.27 -4.35
C ASN A 68 -15.19 -13.15 -4.79
N ASP A 69 -15.65 -13.26 -6.04
CA ASP A 69 -16.86 -12.63 -6.59
C ASP A 69 -18.03 -12.55 -5.58
#